data_AF-I3DJE4-F1
#
_entry.id   AF-I3DJE4-F1
#
_cell.length_a   1.000
_cell.length_b   1.000
_cell.length_c   1.000
_cell.angle_alpha   90.00
_cell.angle_beta   90.00
_cell.angle_gamma   90.00
#
_symmetry.space_group_name_H-M   'P 1'
#
loop_
_entity.id
_entity.type
_entity.pdbx_description
1 polymer ?
#
loop_
_entity_poly.entity_id
_entity_poly.type
_entity_poly.pdbx_seq_one_letter_code
_entity_poly.pdbx_strand_id
1 'polypeptide(L)' 'MLRFVLRSETKIPLIEREITGLIAKLPQLKVITANIQPQPAAILEGEKEIFFTEQQVLEERFN' A
#
# COMPACT_ATOMS: atom_id res chain seq x y z
N MET A 1 0.58 7.25 -5.33
CA MET A 1 0.25 6.01 -4.60
C MET A 1 1.55 5.39 -4.11
N LEU A 2 1.53 4.73 -2.96
CA LEU A 2 2.61 3.89 -2.47
C LEU A 2 2.07 2.46 -2.29
N ARG A 3 2.74 1.46 -2.86
CA ARG A 3 2.37 0.05 -2.72
C ARG A 3 3.52 -0.76 -2.15
N PHE A 4 3.33 -1.33 -0.97
CA PHE A 4 4.23 -2.34 -0.42
C PHE A 4 3.93 -3.69 -1.07
N VAL A 5 4.96 -4.43 -1.48
CA VAL A 5 4.81 -5.82 -1.95
C VAL A 5 5.43 -6.74 -0.91
N LEU A 6 4.61 -7.60 -0.28
CA LEU A 6 5.01 -8.44 0.85
C LEU A 6 4.79 -9.92 0.53
N ARG A 7 5.59 -10.81 1.12
CA ARG A 7 5.37 -12.27 0.97
C ARG A 7 4.29 -12.83 1.89
N SER A 8 3.97 -12.10 2.97
CA SER A 8 2.99 -12.49 3.97
C SER A 8 2.56 -11.27 4.79
N GLU A 9 1.54 -11.44 5.61
CA GLU A 9 0.98 -10.38 6.46
C GLU A 9 1.82 -10.06 7.71
N THR A 10 2.93 -10.77 7.92
CA THR A 10 3.79 -10.64 9.11
C THR A 10 4.30 -9.23 9.39
N LYS A 11 4.45 -8.39 8.36
CA LYS A 11 4.92 -7.00 8.47
C LYS A 11 3.82 -5.95 8.55
N ILE A 12 2.55 -6.34 8.45
CA ILE A 12 1.41 -5.42 8.48
C ILE A 12 1.38 -4.61 9.78
N PRO A 13 1.54 -5.19 10.98
CA PRO A 13 1.50 -4.41 12.22
C PRO A 13 2.60 -3.34 12.31
N LEU A 14 3.76 -3.58 11.69
CA LEU A 14 4.82 -2.59 11.60
C LEU A 14 4.42 -1.42 10.70
N ILE A 15 3.80 -1.70 9.55
CA ILE A 15 3.33 -0.68 8.62
C ILE A 15 2.25 0.18 9.30
N GLU A 16 1.27 -0.46 9.94
CA GLU A 16 0.19 0.24 10.68
C GLU A 16 0.73 1.16 11.78
N ARG A 17 1.73 0.71 12.53
CA ARG A 17 2.37 1.51 13.58
C ARG A 17 3.06 2.77 13.02
N GLU A 18 3.71 2.65 11.87
CA GLU A 18 4.53 3.72 11.29
C GLU A 18 3.77 4.60 10.26
N ILE A 19 2.55 4.20 9.88
CA ILE A 19 1.83 4.82 8.75
C ILE A 19 1.60 6.31 8.95
N THR A 20 1.24 6.73 10.17
CA THR A 20 1.02 8.15 10.49
C THR A 20 2.30 8.96 10.30
N GLY A 21 3.45 8.44 10.72
CA GLY A 21 4.75 9.09 10.52
C GLY A 21 5.16 9.16 9.05
N LEU A 22 4.80 8.15 8.26
CA LEU A 22 5.02 8.13 6.82
C LEU A 22 4.15 9.18 6.10
N ILE A 23 2.86 9.26 6.42
CA ILE A 23 1.92 10.24 5.85
C ILE A 23 2.37 11.66 6.17
N ALA A 24 2.83 11.93 7.40
CA ALA A 24 3.32 13.25 7.79
C ALA A 24 4.53 13.70 6.97
N LYS A 25 5.43 12.78 6.59
CA LYS A 25 6.61 13.07 5.77
C LYS A 25 6.29 13.19 4.28
N LEU A 26 5.23 12.51 3.82
CA LEU A 26 4.83 12.46 2.41
C LEU A 26 3.32 12.78 2.28
N PRO A 27 2.90 14.02 2.58
CA PRO A 27 1.48 14.41 2.61
C PRO A 27 0.76 14.29 1.25
N GLN A 28 1.51 14.15 0.16
CA GLN A 28 1.00 13.90 -1.18
C GLN A 28 0.56 12.45 -1.42
N LEU A 29 0.92 11.50 -0.56
CA LEU A 29 0.47 10.11 -0.67
C LEU A 29 -1.02 10.02 -0.34
N LYS A 30 -1.83 9.78 -1.37
CA LYS A 30 -3.30 9.63 -1.23
C LYS A 30 -3.77 8.20 -1.05
N VAL A 31 -3.05 7.24 -1.64
CA VAL A 31 -3.38 5.82 -1.60
C VAL A 31 -2.13 5.08 -1.13
N ILE A 32 -2.24 4.36 -0.02
CA ILE A 32 -1.18 3.50 0.51
C ILE A 32 -1.75 2.10 0.74
N THR A 33 -1.09 1.10 0.16
CA THR A 33 -1.55 -0.29 0.22
C THR A 33 -0.41 -1.28 0.40
N ALA A 34 -0.75 -2.50 0.86
CA ALA A 34 0.13 -3.66 0.83
C ALA A 34 -0.50 -4.77 -0.02
N ASN A 35 0.23 -5.20 -1.05
CA ASN A 35 -0.10 -6.34 -1.87
C ASN A 35 0.66 -7.58 -1.40
N ILE A 36 -0.05 -8.68 -1.14
CA ILE A 36 0.55 -9.94 -0.67
C ILE A 36 0.82 -10.87 -1.86
N GLN A 37 2.09 -11.19 -2.07
CA GLN A 37 2.61 -12.07 -3.13
C GLN A 37 3.51 -13.14 -2.51
N PRO A 38 2.96 -14.30 -2.12
CA PRO A 38 3.73 -15.38 -1.49
C PRO A 38 4.86 -15.88 -2.40
N GLN A 39 4.57 -15.99 -3.70
CA GLN A 39 5.53 -16.35 -4.73
C GLN A 39 6.28 -15.11 -5.25
N PRO A 40 7.57 -15.24 -5.62
CA PRO A 40 8.35 -14.17 -6.24
C PRO A 40 7.93 -13.96 -7.71
N ALA A 41 6.68 -13.57 -7.91
CA ALA A 41 6.16 -13.16 -9.19
C ALA A 41 5.66 -11.72 -9.01
N ALA A 42 6.27 -10.76 -9.69
CA ALA A 42 5.87 -9.35 -9.64
C ALA A 42 4.57 -9.12 -10.45
N ILE A 43 3.51 -9.83 -10.06
CA ILE A 43 2.19 -9.77 -10.70
C ILE A 43 1.47 -8.49 -10.32
N LEU A 44 0.53 -8.06 -11.17
CA LEU A 44 -0.23 -6.83 -10.95
C LEU A 44 -1.14 -6.94 -9.74
N GLU A 45 -1.75 -8.10 -9.53
CA GLU A 45 -2.65 -8.38 -8.42
C GLU A 45 -2.16 -9.63 -7.66
N GLY A 46 -1.60 -9.43 -6.47
CA GLY A 46 -1.40 -10.51 -5.50
C GLY A 46 -2.71 -11.06 -4.93
N GLU A 47 -2.62 -12.09 -4.08
CA GLU A 47 -3.80 -12.77 -3.51
C GLU A 47 -4.69 -11.84 -2.67
N LYS A 48 -4.09 -10.80 -2.09
CA LYS A 48 -4.77 -9.85 -1.20
C LYS A 48 -4.14 -8.47 -1.29
N GLU A 49 -4.98 -7.45 -1.33
CA GLU A 49 -4.60 -6.04 -1.18
C GLU A 49 -5.15 -5.52 0.16
N ILE A 50 -4.30 -4.88 0.96
CA ILE A 50 -4.67 -4.26 2.23
C ILE A 50 -4.49 -2.75 2.10
N PHE A 51 -5.52 -1.97 2.41
CA PHE A 51 -5.50 -0.51 2.34
C PHE A 51 -5.20 0.10 3.70
N PHE A 52 -4.32 1.10 3.73
CA PHE A 52 -3.97 1.85 4.95
C PHE A 52 -4.49 3.30 4.94
N THR A 53 -5.18 3.70 3.88
CA THR A 53 -5.78 5.02 3.69
C THR A 53 -7.23 4.87 3.30
N GLU A 54 -8.09 5.81 3.72
CA GLU A 54 -9.51 5.82 3.35
C GLU A 54 -9.71 5.92 1.84
N GLN A 55 -8.89 6.73 1.17
CA GLN A 55 -8.88 6.78 -0.28
C GLN A 55 -8.22 5.51 -0.84
N GLN A 56 -8.99 4.75 -1.63
CA GLN A 56 -8.57 3.47 -2.22
C GLN A 56 -8.18 3.58 -3.70
N VAL A 57 -8.59 4.66 -4.38
CA VAL A 57 -8.29 4.89 -5.80
C VAL A 57 -7.66 6.26 -5.97
N LEU A 58 -6.74 6.39 -6.93
CA LEU A 58 -6.28 7.70 -7.37
C LEU A 58 -7.28 8.23 -8.41
N GLU A 59 -7.63 9.51 -8.28
CA GLU A 59 -8.33 10.20 -9.35
C GLU A 59 -7.41 10.31 -10.57
N GLU A 60 -7.87 9.79 -11.71
CA GLU A 60 -7.24 10.09 -12.99
C GLU A 60 -7.62 11.51 -13.43
N ARG A 61 -6.62 12.34 -13.69
CA ARG A 61 -6.80 13.65 -14.31
C ARG A 61 -6.23 13.59 -15.72
N PHE A 62 -7.13 13.61 -16.70
CA PHE A 62 -6.78 13.75 -18.11
C PHE A 62 -6.57 15.23 -18.42
N ASN A 63 -5.60 15.53 -19.30
CA ASN A 63 -5.28 16.89 -19.73
C ASN A 63 -6.37 17.46 -20.64
#